data_AF-A0A351TPP0-F1
#
_entry.id   AF-A0A351TPP0-F1
#
_cell.length_a   1.000
_cell.length_b   1.000
_cell.length_c   1.000
_cell.angle_alpha   90.00
_cell.angle_beta   90.00
_cell.angle_gamma   90.00
#
_symmetry.space_group_name_H-M   'P 1'
#
loop_
_entity.id
_entity.type
_entity.pdbx_description
1 polymer ?
#
loop_
_entity_poly.entity_id
_entity_poly.type
_entity_poly.pdbx_seq_one_letter_code
_entity_poly.pdbx_strand_id
1 'polypeptide(L)'
;MLDVSSDEFKRSWKRQEQQAKGLSDIGARRMLLFYAVECGGKHQLMLREGCFMYSRMPNQYKELLHDIKRMLKELGLEEKCDFPVLQSEHGQSISPGQYQEMWRYGINFKNANEMGKLIEENMLKALQLLHELEGRKRSRI
;
A
#
# COMPACT_ATOMS: atom_id res chain seq x y z
N MET A 1 5.69 -20.94 -6.47
CA MET A 1 5.42 -19.52 -6.20
C MET A 1 6.51 -18.72 -6.88
N LEU A 2 6.17 -17.79 -7.79
CA LEU A 2 7.17 -16.97 -8.46
C LEU A 2 7.80 -16.02 -7.44
N ASP A 3 9.12 -16.01 -7.37
CA ASP A 3 9.86 -15.02 -6.58
C ASP A 3 9.83 -13.69 -7.33
N VAL A 4 9.56 -12.60 -6.61
CA VAL A 4 9.34 -11.27 -7.19
C VAL A 4 10.53 -10.38 -6.87
N SER A 5 11.10 -9.76 -7.89
CA SER A 5 12.21 -8.83 -7.73
C SER A 5 11.75 -7.46 -7.26
N SER A 6 12.69 -6.70 -6.69
CA SER A 6 12.48 -5.30 -6.32
C SER A 6 12.02 -4.44 -7.52
N ASP A 7 12.56 -4.70 -8.71
CA ASP A 7 12.18 -3.99 -9.93
C ASP A 7 10.78 -4.36 -10.43
N GLU A 8 10.33 -5.60 -10.23
CA GLU A 8 8.96 -5.99 -10.54
C GLU A 8 7.96 -5.31 -9.62
N PHE A 9 8.26 -5.20 -8.32
CA PHE A 9 7.46 -4.38 -7.40
C PHE A 9 7.42 -2.92 -7.84
N LYS A 10 8.56 -2.34 -8.22
CA LYS A 10 8.61 -0.97 -8.75
C LYS A 10 7.76 -0.80 -10.01
N ARG A 11 7.86 -1.71 -10.97
CA ARG A 11 7.03 -1.68 -12.19
C ARG A 11 5.55 -1.79 -11.85
N SER A 12 5.19 -2.69 -10.93
CA SER A 12 3.80 -2.88 -10.52
C SER A 12 3.24 -1.66 -9.80
N TRP A 13 4.01 -1.06 -8.89
CA TRP A 13 3.69 0.18 -8.21
C TRP A 13 3.31 1.29 -9.21
N LYS A 14 4.20 1.60 -10.16
CA LYS A 14 3.97 2.66 -11.16
C LYS A 14 2.76 2.35 -12.06
N ARG A 15 2.61 1.09 -12.47
CA ARG A 15 1.51 0.65 -13.33
C ARG A 15 0.15 0.78 -12.63
N GLN A 16 0.04 0.31 -11.39
CA GLN A 16 -1.22 0.35 -10.64
C GLN A 16 -1.61 1.78 -10.29
N GLU A 17 -0.65 2.61 -9.88
CA GLU A 17 -0.87 4.04 -9.66
C GLU A 17 -1.38 4.74 -10.93
N GLN A 18 -0.77 4.44 -12.09
CA GLN A 18 -1.22 5.02 -13.35
C GLN A 18 -2.61 4.53 -13.77
N GLN A 19 -2.92 3.25 -13.59
CA GLN A 19 -4.25 2.69 -13.88
C GLN A 19 -5.33 3.29 -12.97
N ALA A 20 -5.01 3.54 -11.70
CA ALA A 20 -5.95 4.16 -10.76
C ALA A 20 -6.42 5.55 -11.20
N LYS A 21 -5.57 6.34 -11.87
CA LYS A 21 -5.93 7.70 -12.33
C LYS A 21 -7.05 7.74 -13.37
N GLY A 22 -7.18 6.68 -14.17
CA GLY A 22 -8.17 6.59 -15.25
C GLY A 22 -9.47 5.87 -14.87
N LEU A 23 -9.59 5.36 -13.65
CA LEU A 23 -10.73 4.54 -13.24
C LEU A 23 -11.87 5.40 -12.67
N SER A 24 -13.06 5.26 -13.22
CA SER A 24 -14.29 5.85 -12.65
C SER A 24 -14.85 5.04 -11.49
N ASP A 25 -14.66 3.71 -11.50
CA ASP A 25 -15.06 2.84 -10.40
C ASP A 25 -14.21 3.12 -9.15
N ILE A 26 -14.85 3.64 -8.11
CA ILE A 26 -14.18 4.09 -6.88
C ILE A 26 -13.57 2.92 -6.10
N GLY A 27 -14.25 1.76 -6.05
CA GLY A 27 -13.78 0.60 -5.30
C GLY A 27 -12.53 0.01 -5.94
N ALA A 28 -12.57 -0.24 -7.25
CA ALA A 28 -11.45 -0.74 -8.00
C ALA A 28 -10.29 0.26 -8.04
N ARG A 29 -10.57 1.57 -8.10
CA ARG A 29 -9.55 2.61 -7.99
C ARG A 29 -8.83 2.58 -6.65
N ARG A 30 -9.56 2.51 -5.54
CA ARG A 30 -8.99 2.40 -4.18
C ARG A 30 -8.18 1.12 -4.01
N MET A 31 -8.66 0.01 -4.56
CA MET A 31 -7.93 -1.25 -4.57
C MET A 31 -6.60 -1.15 -5.36
N LEU A 32 -6.59 -0.49 -6.53
CA LEU A 32 -5.36 -0.25 -7.28
C LEU A 32 -4.39 0.66 -6.52
N LEU A 33 -4.89 1.71 -5.87
CA LEU A 33 -4.07 2.58 -5.00
C LEU A 33 -3.47 1.79 -3.83
N PHE A 34 -4.24 0.87 -3.23
CA PHE A 34 -3.74 0.00 -2.17
C PHE A 34 -2.57 -0.84 -2.66
N TYR A 35 -2.74 -1.55 -3.78
CA TYR A 35 -1.66 -2.38 -4.33
C TYR A 35 -0.45 -1.53 -4.75
N ALA A 36 -0.69 -0.31 -5.24
CA ALA A 36 0.38 0.60 -5.61
C ALA A 36 1.23 0.98 -4.38
N VAL A 37 0.59 1.33 -3.25
CA VAL A 37 1.26 1.60 -1.96
C VAL A 37 2.00 0.36 -1.48
N GLU A 38 1.36 -0.80 -1.52
CA GLU A 38 1.94 -2.07 -1.08
C GLU A 38 3.20 -2.42 -1.89
N CYS A 39 3.14 -2.37 -3.21
CA CYS A 39 4.28 -2.64 -4.09
C CYS A 39 5.39 -1.59 -3.91
N GLY A 40 5.04 -0.31 -3.78
CA GLY A 40 6.00 0.76 -3.56
C GLY A 40 6.75 0.61 -2.24
N GLY A 41 6.05 0.30 -1.16
CA GLY A 41 6.66 0.08 0.14
C GLY A 41 7.50 -1.20 0.19
N LYS A 42 7.06 -2.30 -0.44
CA LYS A 42 7.86 -3.53 -0.63
C LYS A 42 9.19 -3.22 -1.32
N HIS A 43 9.15 -2.49 -2.43
CA HIS A 43 10.34 -2.04 -3.14
C HIS A 43 11.28 -1.23 -2.24
N GLN A 44 10.75 -0.26 -1.48
CA GLN A 44 11.56 0.59 -0.60
C GLN A 44 12.22 -0.19 0.55
N LEU A 45 11.50 -1.14 1.14
CA LEU A 45 12.03 -2.02 2.18
C LEU A 45 13.11 -2.94 1.60
N MET A 46 12.88 -3.55 0.44
CA MET A 46 13.88 -4.36 -0.25
C MET A 46 15.17 -3.58 -0.53
N LEU A 47 15.06 -2.34 -0.99
CA LEU A 47 16.21 -1.45 -1.16
C LEU A 47 16.92 -1.12 0.15
N ARG A 48 16.17 -0.92 1.25
CA ARG A 48 16.75 -0.65 2.57
C ARG A 48 17.56 -1.84 3.08
N GLU A 49 17.04 -3.06 2.90
CA GLU A 49 17.68 -4.30 3.34
C GLU A 49 18.74 -4.82 2.34
N GLY A 50 19.01 -4.10 1.24
CA GLY A 50 19.98 -4.53 0.22
C GLY A 50 19.59 -5.81 -0.53
N CYS A 51 18.30 -6.14 -0.56
CA CYS A 51 17.78 -7.37 -1.15
C CYS A 51 17.11 -7.11 -2.51
N PHE A 52 17.48 -7.92 -3.53
CA PHE A 52 16.90 -7.80 -4.88
C PHE A 52 15.71 -8.73 -5.13
N MET A 53 15.59 -9.81 -4.35
CA MET A 53 14.56 -10.84 -4.49
C MET A 53 13.73 -10.95 -3.22
N TYR A 54 12.42 -11.05 -3.36
CA TYR A 54 11.48 -11.07 -2.23
C TYR A 54 11.72 -12.24 -1.28
N SER A 55 12.05 -13.41 -1.83
CA SER A 55 12.39 -14.61 -1.06
C SER A 55 13.50 -14.37 -0.03
N ARG A 56 14.41 -13.43 -0.30
CA ARG A 56 15.56 -13.07 0.54
C ARG A 56 15.25 -12.07 1.64
N MET A 57 14.05 -11.48 1.65
CA MET A 57 13.64 -10.59 2.74
C MET A 57 13.63 -11.34 4.08
N PRO A 58 14.09 -10.71 5.18
CA PRO A 58 13.93 -11.26 6.51
C PRO A 58 12.46 -11.63 6.81
N ASN A 59 12.24 -12.75 7.48
CA ASN A 59 10.89 -13.27 7.74
C ASN A 59 10.00 -12.28 8.50
N GLN A 60 10.58 -11.48 9.39
CA GLN A 60 9.87 -10.42 10.12
C GLN A 60 9.17 -9.44 9.17
N TYR A 61 9.70 -9.20 7.97
CA TYR A 61 9.06 -8.32 6.99
C TYR A 61 8.03 -9.06 6.13
N LYS A 62 8.21 -10.36 5.85
CA LYS A 62 7.28 -11.10 4.97
C LYS A 62 5.84 -11.09 5.48
N GLU A 63 5.66 -11.10 6.80
CA GLU A 63 4.32 -11.04 7.44
C GLU A 63 3.75 -9.61 7.53
N LEU A 64 4.60 -8.58 7.53
CA LEU A 64 4.18 -7.17 7.64
C LEU A 64 3.63 -6.62 6.32
N LEU A 65 3.91 -7.29 5.20
CA LEU A 65 3.85 -6.66 3.88
C LEU A 65 2.46 -6.67 3.21
N HIS A 66 1.45 -7.20 3.88
CA HIS A 66 0.04 -6.98 3.51
C HIS A 66 -0.64 -5.91 4.36
N ASP A 67 0.02 -5.44 5.42
CA ASP A 67 -0.48 -4.37 6.27
C ASP A 67 0.23 -3.06 5.89
N ILE A 68 -0.45 -2.25 5.08
CA ILE A 68 0.08 -0.96 4.59
C ILE A 68 0.48 -0.03 5.74
N LYS A 69 -0.21 -0.08 6.89
CA LYS A 69 0.09 0.79 8.03
C LYS A 69 1.41 0.38 8.66
N ARG A 70 1.59 -0.92 8.93
CA ARG A 70 2.86 -1.45 9.46
C ARG A 70 4.01 -1.25 8.47
N MET A 71 3.78 -1.43 7.18
CA MET A 71 4.78 -1.18 6.15
C MET A 71 5.25 0.28 6.13
N LEU A 72 4.32 1.23 6.23
CA LEU A 72 4.65 2.65 6.29
C LEU A 72 5.33 3.01 7.61
N LYS A 73 4.98 2.36 8.72
CA LYS A 73 5.69 2.49 10.00
C LYS A 73 7.14 2.10 9.88
N GLU A 74 7.42 0.94 9.28
CA GLU A 74 8.79 0.49 9.03
C GLU A 74 9.57 1.53 8.22
N LEU A 75 8.94 2.16 7.23
CA LEU A 75 9.56 3.20 6.41
C LEU A 75 9.65 4.59 7.08
N GLY A 76 9.15 4.75 8.32
CA GLY A 76 9.11 6.04 9.03
C GLY A 76 8.11 7.03 8.44
N LEU A 77 7.04 6.53 7.81
CA LEU A 77 6.02 7.32 7.12
C LEU A 77 4.64 7.27 7.80
N GLU A 78 4.44 6.40 8.80
CA GLU A 78 3.14 6.19 9.47
C GLU A 78 2.53 7.50 10.01
N GLU A 79 3.29 8.34 10.71
CA GLU A 79 2.78 9.58 11.32
C GLU A 79 2.21 10.58 10.29
N LYS A 80 2.51 10.37 9.00
CA LYS A 80 2.03 11.25 7.92
C LYS A 80 0.75 10.73 7.28
N CYS A 81 0.34 9.49 7.54
CA CYS A 81 -0.81 8.87 6.90
C CYS A 81 -1.72 8.21 7.94
N ASP A 82 -3.00 8.57 7.93
CA ASP A 82 -3.99 7.97 8.80
C ASP A 82 -4.74 6.83 8.10
N PHE A 83 -4.54 5.61 8.59
CA PHE A 83 -5.27 4.42 8.18
C PHE A 83 -6.06 3.89 9.39
N PRO A 84 -7.35 4.24 9.51
CA PRO A 84 -8.17 3.85 10.66
C PRO A 84 -8.49 2.34 10.65
N VAL A 85 -9.12 1.86 11.71
CA VAL A 85 -9.83 0.58 11.68
C VAL A 85 -11.28 0.88 11.34
N LEU A 86 -11.82 0.23 10.32
CA LEU A 86 -13.21 0.40 9.94
C LEU A 86 -14.10 -0.61 10.66
N GLN A 87 -15.41 -0.36 10.66
CA GLN A 87 -16.41 -1.34 11.06
C GLN A 87 -17.30 -1.68 9.86
N SER A 88 -17.45 -2.98 9.58
CA SER A 88 -18.44 -3.47 8.64
C SER A 88 -19.87 -3.14 9.12
N GLU A 89 -20.84 -3.21 8.21
CA GLU A 89 -22.26 -3.05 8.57
C GLU A 89 -22.72 -4.13 9.58
N HIS A 90 -22.06 -5.28 9.60
CA HIS A 90 -22.31 -6.38 10.53
C HIS A 90 -21.47 -6.31 11.83
N GLY A 91 -20.77 -5.20 12.06
CA GLY A 91 -20.03 -4.95 13.31
C GLY A 91 -18.65 -5.60 13.40
N GLN A 92 -18.14 -6.18 12.32
CA GLN A 92 -16.78 -6.73 12.27
C GLN A 92 -15.75 -5.62 12.02
N SER A 93 -14.60 -5.71 12.67
CA SER A 93 -13.49 -4.77 12.43
C SER A 93 -12.75 -5.11 11.13
N ILE A 94 -12.42 -4.09 10.35
CA ILE A 94 -11.62 -4.19 9.13
C ILE A 94 -10.36 -3.36 9.35
N SER A 95 -9.23 -4.05 9.50
CA SER A 95 -7.93 -3.41 9.66
C SER A 95 -7.38 -2.87 8.33
N PRO A 96 -6.40 -1.95 8.34
CA PRO A 96 -5.77 -1.46 7.12
C PRO A 96 -5.23 -2.56 6.19
N GLY A 97 -4.75 -3.68 6.73
CA GLY A 97 -4.28 -4.81 5.91
C GLY A 97 -5.40 -5.55 5.16
N GLN A 98 -6.66 -5.35 5.54
CA GLN A 98 -7.84 -6.01 4.96
C GLN A 98 -8.60 -5.11 3.98
N TYR A 99 -8.17 -3.87 3.78
CA TYR A 99 -8.83 -2.94 2.86
C TYR A 99 -8.95 -3.48 1.43
N GLN A 100 -7.93 -4.17 0.93
CA GLN A 100 -7.98 -4.78 -0.40
C GLN A 100 -9.05 -5.87 -0.50
N GLU A 101 -9.20 -6.70 0.53
CA GLU A 101 -10.25 -7.74 0.59
C GLU A 101 -11.63 -7.08 0.65
N MET A 102 -11.76 -6.01 1.42
CA MET A 102 -13.00 -5.24 1.53
C MET A 102 -13.49 -4.76 0.16
N TRP A 103 -12.64 -4.14 -0.66
CA TRP A 103 -13.05 -3.73 -2.00
C TRP A 103 -13.18 -4.89 -2.97
N ARG A 104 -12.32 -5.90 -2.89
CA ARG A 104 -12.34 -7.07 -3.78
C ARG A 104 -13.62 -7.89 -3.62
N TYR A 105 -14.12 -8.01 -2.39
CA TYR A 105 -15.32 -8.79 -2.07
C TYR A 105 -16.57 -7.93 -1.90
N GLY A 106 -16.49 -6.62 -2.12
CA GLY A 106 -17.63 -5.70 -2.01
C GLY A 106 -18.20 -5.62 -0.58
N ILE A 107 -17.35 -5.70 0.44
CA ILE A 107 -17.76 -5.60 1.84
C ILE A 107 -18.12 -4.15 2.15
N ASN A 108 -19.38 -3.92 2.54
CA ASN A 108 -19.83 -2.62 3.02
C ASN A 108 -19.34 -2.32 4.44
N PHE A 109 -19.15 -1.03 4.73
CA PHE A 109 -18.68 -0.54 6.01
C PHE A 109 -19.36 0.78 6.39
N LYS A 110 -19.40 1.06 7.69
CA LYS A 110 -20.01 2.26 8.23
C LYS A 110 -19.29 3.51 7.72
N ASN A 111 -20.06 4.56 7.40
CA ASN A 111 -19.56 5.82 6.87
C ASN A 111 -18.71 5.66 5.59
N ALA A 112 -19.11 4.73 4.70
CA ALA A 112 -18.32 4.31 3.53
C ALA A 112 -17.82 5.46 2.63
N ASN A 113 -18.62 6.52 2.50
CA ASN A 113 -18.25 7.68 1.69
C ASN A 113 -17.09 8.48 2.33
N GLU A 114 -17.27 8.92 3.57
CA GLU A 114 -16.29 9.72 4.31
C GLU A 114 -15.00 8.92 4.57
N MET A 115 -15.13 7.73 5.16
CA MET A 115 -13.99 6.88 5.49
C MET A 115 -13.26 6.40 4.23
N GLY A 116 -14.02 6.08 3.17
CA GLY A 116 -13.43 5.71 1.89
C GLY A 116 -12.62 6.85 1.26
N LYS A 117 -13.12 8.09 1.34
CA LYS A 117 -12.40 9.27 0.84
C LYS A 117 -11.13 9.53 1.66
N LEU A 118 -11.21 9.46 2.99
CA LEU A 118 -10.06 9.58 3.87
C LEU A 118 -8.96 8.56 3.53
N ILE A 119 -9.32 7.28 3.38
CA ILE A 119 -8.36 6.23 3.06
C ILE A 119 -7.70 6.48 1.71
N GLU A 120 -8.48 6.90 0.72
CA GLU A 120 -7.98 7.21 -0.62
C GLU A 120 -6.98 8.37 -0.63
N GLU A 121 -7.29 9.47 0.06
CA GLU A 121 -6.39 10.61 0.25
C GLU A 121 -5.09 10.18 0.95
N ASN A 122 -5.18 9.32 1.96
CA ASN A 122 -4.01 8.77 2.64
C ASN A 122 -3.19 7.82 1.76
N MET A 123 -3.81 7.03 0.87
CA MET A 123 -3.08 6.23 -0.11
C MET A 123 -2.35 7.11 -1.12
N LEU A 124 -2.99 8.18 -1.63
CA LEU A 124 -2.34 9.14 -2.52
C LEU A 124 -1.15 9.84 -1.84
N LYS A 125 -1.31 10.25 -0.58
CA LYS A 125 -0.23 10.84 0.22
C LYS A 125 0.90 9.84 0.46
N ALA A 126 0.59 8.59 0.77
CA ALA A 126 1.59 7.54 0.92
C ALA A 126 2.38 7.32 -0.38
N LEU A 127 1.72 7.29 -1.54
CA LEU A 127 2.37 7.19 -2.85
C LEU A 127 3.33 8.36 -3.10
N GLN A 128 2.90 9.60 -2.79
CA GLN A 128 3.77 10.77 -2.88
C GLN A 128 5.04 10.61 -2.03
N LEU A 129 4.88 10.23 -0.75
CA LEU A 129 6.00 10.04 0.17
C LEU A 129 6.96 8.93 -0.29
N LEU A 130 6.42 7.85 -0.88
CA LEU A 130 7.23 6.77 -1.46
C LEU A 130 8.03 7.26 -2.67
N HIS A 131 7.47 8.11 -3.53
CA HIS A 131 8.21 8.72 -4.64
C HIS A 131 9.31 9.66 -4.15
N GLU A 132 9.05 10.45 -3.11
CA GLU A 132 10.07 11.30 -2.48
C GLU A 132 11.22 10.48 -1.89
N LEU A 133 10.89 9.35 -1.25
CA LEU A 133 11.89 8.44 -0.68
C LEU A 133 12.77 7.81 -1.78
N GLU A 134 12.17 7.39 -2.89
CA GLU A 134 12.88 6.90 -4.08
C GLU A 134 13.82 7.97 -4.67
N GLY A 135 13.33 9.21 -4.79
CA GLY A 135 14.12 10.33 -5.31
C GLY A 135 15.35 10.64 -4.49
N ARG A 136 15.23 10.65 -3.15
CA ARG A 136 16.35 10.91 -2.23
C ARG A 136 17.48 9.89 -2.33
N LYS A 137 17.17 8.63 -2.63
CA LYS A 137 18.19 7.57 -2.81
C LYS A 137 19.02 7.76 -4.08
N ARG A 138 18.42 8.29 -5.16
CA ARG A 138 19.13 8.59 -6.41
C ARG A 138 20.13 9.74 -6.30
N SER A 139 19.95 10.66 -5.35
CA SER A 139 20.87 11.80 -5.14
C SER A 139 22.08 11.48 -4.26
N ARG A 140 22.17 10.24 -3.72
CA ARG A 140 23.27 9.80 -2.82
C ARG A 140 24.23 8.80 -3.48
N ILE A 141 24.07 8.54 -4.77
CA ILE A 141 24.93 7.70 -5.63
C ILE A 141 25.56 8.63 -6.66
#